data_AF-A0A7C1X5L3-F1
#
_entry.id   AF-A0A7C1X5L3-F1
#
_cell.length_a   1.000
_cell.length_b   1.000
_cell.length_c   1.000
_cell.angle_alpha   90.00
_cell.angle_beta   90.00
_cell.angle_gamma   90.00
#
_symmetry.space_group_name_H-M   'P 1'
#
loop_
_entity.id
_entity.type
_entity.pdbx_description
1 polymer ?
#
loop_
_entity_poly.entity_id
_entity_poly.type
_entity_poly.pdbx_seq_one_letter_code
_entity_poly.pdbx_strand_id
1 'polypeptide(L)'
;VFPLVADSVLQLRDRLTAKFYDGDYVDRNAVRAESIEFLGVPCLRIRGVWQNQKQVIGGPFVLYAFNYQERFFLLDGMVFNPGEKKVSSLFQVEAVIRTFLPR
;
A
#
# COMPACT_ATOMS: atom_id res chain seq x y z
N VAL A 1 -13.84 -10.78 -8.34
CA VAL A 1 -12.38 -10.58 -8.53
C VAL A 1 -12.14 -9.11 -8.83
N PHE A 2 -11.29 -8.43 -8.05
CA PHE A 2 -11.00 -7.00 -8.24
C PHE A 2 -9.87 -6.81 -9.27
N PRO A 3 -9.92 -5.79 -10.14
CA PRO A 3 -8.89 -5.57 -11.15
C PRO A 3 -7.55 -5.17 -10.53
N LEU A 4 -6.48 -5.90 -10.86
CA LEU A 4 -5.11 -5.61 -10.43
C LEU A 4 -4.43 -4.58 -11.34
N VAL A 5 -5.07 -3.42 -11.46
CA VAL A 5 -4.57 -2.25 -12.20
C VAL A 5 -4.18 -1.17 -11.20
N ALA A 6 -2.99 -0.58 -11.36
CA ALA A 6 -2.42 0.38 -10.40
C ALA A 6 -3.38 1.50 -10.04
N ASP A 7 -3.99 2.15 -11.03
CA ASP A 7 -4.93 3.25 -10.77
C ASP A 7 -6.15 2.81 -9.96
N SER A 8 -6.77 1.67 -10.31
CA SER A 8 -7.93 1.13 -9.59
C SER A 8 -7.59 0.81 -8.13
N VAL A 9 -6.42 0.20 -7.89
CA VAL A 9 -5.95 -0.14 -6.54
C VAL A 9 -5.63 1.12 -5.73
N LEU A 10 -4.97 2.10 -6.33
CA LEU A 10 -4.64 3.35 -5.66
C LEU A 10 -5.88 4.22 -5.38
N GLN A 11 -6.87 4.26 -6.27
CA GLN A 11 -8.17 4.91 -6.01
C GLN A 11 -8.90 4.23 -4.84
N LEU A 12 -8.86 2.90 -4.77
CA LEU A 12 -9.40 2.16 -3.63
C LEU A 12 -8.66 2.52 -2.33
N ARG A 13 -7.32 2.57 -2.37
CA ARG A 13 -6.50 2.98 -1.23
C ARG A 13 -6.88 4.38 -0.76
N ASP A 14 -6.89 5.38 -1.65
CA ASP A 14 -7.25 6.76 -1.31
C ASP A 14 -8.65 6.85 -0.68
N ARG A 15 -9.63 6.07 -1.17
CA ARG A 15 -10.96 6.03 -0.56
C ARG A 15 -10.94 5.46 0.86
N LEU A 16 -10.11 4.44 1.11
CA LEU A 16 -9.97 3.83 2.44
C LEU A 16 -9.21 4.76 3.39
N THR A 17 -8.09 5.34 2.95
CA THR A 17 -7.26 6.23 3.76
C THR A 17 -7.95 7.57 4.01
N ALA A 18 -8.75 8.08 3.06
CA ALA A 18 -9.60 9.24 3.31
C ALA A 18 -10.62 8.99 4.43
N LYS A 19 -11.12 7.76 4.56
CA LYS A 19 -12.14 7.39 5.55
C LYS A 19 -11.53 7.04 6.91
N PHE A 20 -10.39 6.36 6.95
CA PHE A 20 -9.86 5.74 8.17
C PHE A 20 -8.51 6.32 8.63
N TYR A 21 -7.86 7.16 7.83
CA TYR A 21 -6.51 7.69 8.04
C TYR A 21 -6.53 9.22 7.90
N ASP A 22 -7.54 9.88 8.46
CA ASP A 22 -7.67 11.34 8.54
C ASP A 22 -7.48 12.12 7.23
N GLY A 23 -7.80 11.52 6.09
CA GLY A 23 -7.67 12.18 4.79
C GLY A 23 -6.35 11.91 4.06
N ASP A 24 -5.57 10.92 4.49
CA ASP A 24 -4.34 10.53 3.79
C ASP A 24 -4.64 10.15 2.34
N TYR A 25 -3.79 10.58 1.41
CA TYR A 25 -3.87 10.26 -0.01
C TYR A 25 -2.50 9.96 -0.60
N VAL A 26 -2.46 9.29 -1.74
CA VAL A 26 -1.22 8.96 -2.46
C VAL A 26 -0.74 10.12 -3.32
N ASP A 27 0.54 10.47 -3.21
CA ASP A 27 1.21 11.33 -4.19
C ASP A 27 1.46 10.55 -5.48
N ARG A 28 0.65 10.84 -6.50
CA ARG A 28 0.67 10.11 -7.79
C ARG A 28 1.98 10.25 -8.57
N ASN A 29 2.77 11.29 -8.29
CA ASN A 29 4.08 11.49 -8.92
C ASN A 29 5.20 10.67 -8.26
N ALA A 30 4.92 10.10 -7.08
CA ALA A 30 5.90 9.38 -6.26
C ALA A 30 5.47 7.92 -6.04
N VAL A 31 5.04 7.24 -7.11
CA VAL A 31 4.60 5.85 -7.08
C VAL A 31 5.39 4.98 -8.05
N ARG A 32 5.68 3.76 -7.63
CA ARG A 32 6.16 2.66 -8.48
C ARG A 32 5.28 1.44 -8.27
N ALA A 33 4.66 0.98 -9.36
CA ALA A 33 3.90 -0.26 -9.40
C ALA A 33 4.66 -1.33 -10.18
N GLU A 34 4.58 -2.58 -9.72
CA GLU A 34 5.20 -3.73 -10.39
C GLU A 34 4.34 -4.98 -10.16
N SER A 35 4.29 -5.83 -11.17
CA SER A 35 3.68 -7.16 -11.05
C SER A 35 4.71 -8.13 -10.48
N ILE A 36 4.33 -8.84 -9.42
CA ILE A 36 5.14 -9.86 -8.76
C ILE A 36 4.29 -11.12 -8.54
N GLU A 37 4.94 -12.21 -8.15
CA GLU A 37 4.24 -13.37 -7.59
C GLU A 37 4.19 -13.24 -6.05
N PHE A 38 3.03 -13.53 -5.47
CA PHE A 38 2.87 -13.65 -4.02
C PHE A 38 1.91 -14.81 -3.74
N LEU A 39 2.33 -15.77 -2.92
CA LEU A 39 1.56 -16.99 -2.61
C LEU A 39 1.13 -17.79 -3.87
N GLY A 40 1.99 -17.81 -4.89
CA GLY A 40 1.74 -18.53 -6.14
C GLY A 40 0.69 -17.88 -7.06
N VAL A 41 0.25 -16.65 -6.76
CA VAL A 41 -0.69 -15.91 -7.61
C VAL A 41 -0.12 -14.55 -8.04
N PRO A 42 -0.60 -13.98 -9.17
CA PRO A 42 -0.26 -12.63 -9.56
C PRO A 42 -0.65 -11.61 -8.48
N CYS A 43 0.30 -10.75 -8.12
CA CYS A 43 0.13 -9.71 -7.14
C CYS A 43 0.70 -8.40 -7.68
N LEU A 44 -0.08 -7.33 -7.55
CA LEU A 44 0.38 -5.98 -7.83
C LEU A 44 1.01 -5.41 -6.56
N ARG A 45 2.32 -5.19 -6.59
CA ARG A 45 3.03 -4.48 -5.53
C ARG A 45 3.15 -3.01 -5.92
N ILE A 46 2.77 -2.11 -5.02
CA ILE A 46 2.92 -0.67 -5.21
C ILE A 46 3.68 -0.08 -4.04
N ARG A 47 4.74 0.68 -4.32
CA ARG A 47 5.43 1.50 -3.32
C ARG A 47 5.27 2.96 -3.68
N GLY A 48 5.18 3.83 -2.69
CA GLY A 48 5.13 5.25 -2.95
C GLY A 48 5.10 6.10 -1.70
N VAL A 49 4.68 7.36 -1.87
CA VAL A 49 4.54 8.34 -0.79
C VAL A 49 3.06 8.64 -0.56
N TRP A 50 2.65 8.66 0.70
CA TRP A 50 1.36 9.18 1.12
C TRP A 50 1.55 10.57 1.74
N GLN A 51 0.51 11.40 1.65
CA GLN A 51 0.47 12.77 2.15
C GLN A 51 -0.84 13.04 2.87
N ASN A 52 -0.81 13.98 3.81
CA ASN A 52 -1.98 14.56 4.45
C ASN A 52 -1.87 16.08 4.41
N GLN A 53 -2.82 16.74 3.75
CA GLN A 53 -2.81 18.20 3.63
C GLN A 53 -3.19 18.91 4.93
N LYS A 54 -4.10 18.34 5.73
CA LYS A 54 -4.57 18.98 6.97
C LYS A 54 -3.47 19.04 8.02
N GLN A 55 -2.70 17.96 8.13
CA GLN A 55 -1.64 17.81 9.12
C GLN A 55 -0.26 18.20 8.58
N VAL A 56 -0.12 18.40 7.26
CA VAL A 56 1.16 18.69 6.58
C VAL A 56 2.20 17.61 6.87
N ILE A 57 1.80 16.35 6.77
CA ILE A 57 2.64 15.18 7.02
C ILE A 57 2.63 14.22 5.82
N GLY A 58 3.59 13.30 5.82
CA GLY A 58 3.67 12.25 4.84
C GLY A 58 4.74 11.21 5.17
N GLY A 59 4.75 10.14 4.39
CA GLY A 59 5.65 9.02 4.58
C GLY A 59 5.59 8.01 3.45
N PRO A 60 6.46 7.00 3.49
CA PRO A 60 6.41 5.93 2.51
C PRO A 60 5.30 4.93 2.85
N PHE A 61 4.78 4.28 1.81
CA PHE A 61 3.94 3.10 1.92
C PHE A 61 4.37 2.00 0.95
N VAL A 62 3.93 0.78 1.23
CA VAL A 62 4.01 -0.41 0.40
C VAL A 62 2.66 -1.13 0.45
N LEU A 63 2.19 -1.55 -0.72
CA LEU A 63 0.86 -2.10 -0.93
C LEU A 63 0.99 -3.41 -1.69
N TYR A 64 0.29 -4.45 -1.26
CA TYR A 64 0.14 -5.72 -1.99
C TYR A 64 -1.33 -5.92 -2.31
N ALA A 65 -1.66 -5.99 -3.59
CA ALA A 65 -3.01 -6.24 -4.09
C ALA A 65 -3.02 -7.53 -4.90
N PHE A 66 -3.81 -8.51 -4.47
CA PHE A 66 -3.92 -9.79 -5.15
C PHE A 66 -5.31 -10.39 -4.97
N ASN A 67 -5.67 -11.33 -5.85
CA ASN A 67 -6.90 -12.12 -5.72
C ASN A 67 -6.51 -13.56 -5.36
N TYR A 68 -7.18 -14.12 -4.37
CA TYR A 68 -6.96 -15.49 -3.90
C TYR A 68 -8.31 -16.11 -3.52
N GLN A 69 -8.61 -17.28 -4.08
CA GLN A 69 -9.88 -18.01 -3.84
C GLN A 69 -11.11 -17.09 -3.92
N GLU A 70 -11.26 -16.40 -5.05
CA GLU A 70 -12.37 -15.47 -5.35
C GLU A 70 -12.47 -14.22 -4.45
N ARG A 71 -11.56 -14.05 -3.49
CA ARG A 71 -11.47 -12.88 -2.61
C ARG A 71 -10.36 -11.95 -3.06
N PHE A 72 -10.60 -10.65 -2.88
CA PHE A 72 -9.59 -9.62 -3.09
C PHE A 72 -8.92 -9.28 -1.75
N PHE A 73 -7.59 -9.20 -1.77
CA PHE A 73 -6.78 -8.81 -0.62
C PHE A 73 -6.01 -7.53 -0.96
N LEU A 74 -6.03 -6.59 -0.02
CA LEU A 74 -5.24 -5.37 -0.06
C LEU A 74 -4.47 -5.26 1.27
N LEU A 75 -3.17 -5.55 1.23
CA LEU A 75 -2.30 -5.41 2.39
C LEU A 75 -1.60 -4.05 2.29
N ASP A 76 -2.00 -3.09 3.13
CA ASP A 76 -1.45 -1.73 3.16
C ASP A 76 -0.50 -1.57 4.34
N GLY A 77 0.76 -1.29 4.03
CA GLY A 77 1.79 -0.99 5.01
C GLY A 77 2.29 0.44 4.83
N MET A 78 2.11 1.28 5.83
CA MET A 78 2.63 2.66 5.79
C MET A 78 3.41 3.00 7.05
N VAL A 79 4.38 3.91 6.91
CA VAL A 79 5.21 4.37 8.02
C VAL A 79 4.96 5.85 8.24
N PHE A 80 4.50 6.18 9.44
CA PHE A 80 4.53 7.54 9.98
C PHE A 80 5.63 7.61 11.05
N ASN A 81 6.72 8.29 10.72
CA ASN A 81 7.85 8.49 11.65
C ASN A 81 8.60 9.80 11.31
N PRO A 82 8.03 10.97 11.64
CA PRO A 82 8.59 12.27 11.26
C PRO A 82 9.99 12.49 11.85
N GLY A 83 10.88 13.15 11.10
CA GLY A 83 12.27 13.44 11.54
C GLY A 83 13.27 12.30 11.35
N GLU A 84 12.80 11.07 11.12
CA GLU A 84 13.65 9.87 11.09
C GLU A 84 13.84 9.29 9.67
N LYS A 85 14.86 8.43 9.52
CA LYS A 85 15.04 7.62 8.31
C LYS A 85 14.01 6.50 8.27
N LYS A 86 13.05 6.60 7.34
CA LYS A 86 11.87 5.70 7.26
C LYS A 86 12.06 4.42 6.45
N VAL A 87 13.15 4.30 5.68
CA VAL A 87 13.36 3.16 4.75
C VAL A 87 13.45 1.83 5.49
N SER A 88 14.22 1.77 6.58
CA SER A 88 14.36 0.54 7.38
C SER A 88 13.03 0.10 8.00
N SER A 89 12.24 1.05 8.52
CA SER A 89 10.90 0.78 9.03
C SER A 89 9.97 0.27 7.94
N LEU A 90 10.05 0.82 6.73
CA LEU A 90 9.24 0.34 5.60
C LEU A 90 9.59 -1.10 5.24
N PHE A 91 10.87 -1.48 5.24
CA PHE A 91 11.28 -2.86 5.01
C PHE A 91 10.81 -3.82 6.10
N GLN A 92 10.79 -3.39 7.36
CA GLN A 92 10.22 -4.19 8.44
C GLN A 92 8.71 -4.40 8.25
N VAL A 93 7.98 -3.35 7.89
CA VAL A 93 6.55 -3.44 7.56
C VAL A 93 6.31 -4.38 6.37
N GLU A 94 7.12 -4.28 5.30
CA GLU A 94 7.01 -5.19 4.16
C GLU A 94 7.34 -6.64 4.55
N ALA A 95 8.30 -6.86 5.46
CA ALA A 95 8.61 -8.19 5.98
C ALA A 95 7.41 -8.80 6.70
N VAL A 96 6.66 -8.01 7.49
CA VAL A 96 5.40 -8.45 8.12
C VAL A 96 4.34 -8.77 7.07
N ILE A 97 4.16 -7.93 6.04
CA ILE A 97 3.22 -8.22 4.94
C ILE A 97 3.51 -9.56 4.28
N ARG A 98 4.79 -9.88 4.09
CA ARG A 98 5.24 -11.12 3.44
C ARG A 98 4.96 -12.40 4.24
N THR A 99 4.63 -12.30 5.52
CA THR A 99 4.22 -13.46 6.33
C THR A 99 2.71 -13.73 6.28
N PHE A 100 1.94 -12.87 5.60
CA PHE A 100 0.49 -13.04 5.48
C PHE A 100 0.11 -14.34 4.75
N LEU A 101 -0.83 -15.08 5.34
CA LEU A 101 -1.44 -16.26 4.75
C LEU A 101 -2.98 -16.08 4.74
N PRO A 102 -3.63 -16.00 3.58
CA PRO A 102 -5.08 -15.90 3.48
C PRO A 102 -5.75 -17.19 3.98
N ARG A 103 -6.93 -17.05 4.61
CA ARG A 103 -7.79 -18.15 5.08
C ARG A 103 -9.15 -18.10 4.37
#